data_AF-A0A6A5K558-F1
#
_entry.id   AF-A0A6A5K558-F1
#
_cell.length_a   1.000
_cell.length_b   1.000
_cell.length_c   1.000
_cell.angle_alpha   90.00
_cell.angle_beta   90.00
_cell.angle_gamma   90.00
#
_symmetry.space_group_name_H-M   'P 1'
#
loop_
_entity.id
_entity.type
_entity.pdbx_description
1 polymer ?
#
loop_
_entity_poly.entity_id
_entity_poly.type
_entity_poly.pdbx_seq_one_letter_code
_entity_poly.pdbx_strand_id
1 'polypeptide(L)'
;MFRWYEEASICYVYLSDAIHPHDQSFSHCRWFTRGWTLQELIAPNHVHFFDRTWTFLGSRISLSSTLSDITGIDENLMTRGHEDRKSCASEINSMSSYRCQYCAAIARDLRILLNTLSVAQRMKWASRRATTRLEDTAYCLMGLFDVNMPLLYGEGEKAFYRLQAEIIKESNDHSILAFRSLQSDYTGYSPMLASHPSFFQDDCRKEWMPNATSEIMSTSGDVLSIDLYICSLNPSRRRHIGIPDCMMSNDYLSRPALLWKLRTRA
;
A
#
# COMPACT_ATOMS: atom_id res chain seq x y z
N MET A 1 -1.60 16.51 -3.50
CA MET A 1 -2.22 15.75 -4.62
C MET A 1 -3.29 14.80 -4.14
N PHE A 2 -2.99 13.82 -3.27
CA PHE A 2 -3.98 12.84 -2.80
C PHE A 2 -5.30 13.46 -2.31
N ARG A 3 -5.23 14.47 -1.44
CA ARG A 3 -6.41 15.20 -0.95
C ARG A 3 -7.27 15.81 -2.06
N TRP A 4 -6.65 16.24 -3.17
CA TRP A 4 -7.40 16.80 -4.31
C TRP A 4 -8.16 15.71 -5.05
N TYR A 5 -7.58 14.51 -5.17
CA TYR A 5 -8.29 13.35 -5.71
C TYR A 5 -9.40 12.90 -4.76
N GLU A 6 -9.15 12.92 -3.45
CA GLU A 6 -10.13 12.57 -2.41
C GLU A 6 -11.34 13.52 -2.40
N GLU A 7 -11.10 14.82 -2.55
CA GLU A 7 -12.12 15.86 -2.62
C GLU A 7 -12.77 16.00 -4.01
N ALA A 8 -12.28 15.29 -5.03
CA ALA A 8 -12.85 15.35 -6.37
C ALA A 8 -14.26 14.75 -6.39
N SER A 9 -15.20 15.47 -6.99
CA SER A 9 -16.57 14.95 -7.17
C SER A 9 -16.63 13.72 -8.08
N ILE A 10 -15.72 13.64 -9.07
CA ILE A 10 -15.63 12.52 -10.00
C ILE A 10 -14.22 12.46 -10.59
N CYS A 11 -13.73 11.24 -10.82
CA CYS A 11 -12.50 10.97 -11.55
C CYS A 11 -12.83 10.21 -12.84
N TYR A 12 -12.44 10.78 -13.97
CA TYR A 12 -12.56 10.14 -15.28
C TYR A 12 -11.23 9.55 -15.69
N VAL A 13 -11.20 8.23 -15.89
CA VAL A 13 -10.02 7.49 -16.30
C VAL A 13 -10.14 7.15 -17.78
N TYR A 14 -9.31 7.77 -18.60
CA TYR A 14 -9.21 7.48 -20.03
C TYR A 14 -8.14 6.43 -20.31
N LEU A 15 -8.53 5.30 -20.90
CA LEU A 15 -7.67 4.17 -21.21
C LEU A 15 -7.47 4.06 -22.73
N SER A 16 -6.31 4.50 -23.21
CA SER A 16 -5.96 4.48 -24.64
C SER A 16 -5.77 3.07 -25.22
N ASP A 17 -5.46 2.11 -24.35
CA ASP A 17 -4.97 0.76 -24.64
C ASP A 17 -5.86 -0.35 -24.03
N ALA A 18 -7.06 0.00 -23.55
CA ALA A 18 -8.08 -0.95 -23.11
C ALA A 18 -9.33 -0.85 -24.00
N ILE A 19 -9.90 -1.99 -24.36
CA ILE A 19 -11.07 -2.07 -25.27
C ILE A 19 -12.33 -2.50 -24.51
N HIS A 20 -12.21 -3.47 -23.61
CA HIS A 20 -13.36 -4.04 -22.88
C HIS A 20 -12.96 -4.43 -21.45
N PRO A 21 -13.81 -4.20 -20.42
CA PRO A 21 -13.46 -4.42 -19.01
C PRO A 21 -13.08 -5.87 -18.64
N HIS A 22 -13.54 -6.85 -19.40
CA HIS A 22 -13.27 -8.28 -19.16
C HIS A 22 -12.22 -8.88 -20.11
N ASP A 23 -11.60 -8.05 -20.94
CA ASP A 23 -10.56 -8.49 -21.87
C ASP A 23 -9.16 -8.32 -21.24
N GLN A 24 -8.19 -9.10 -21.73
CA GLN A 24 -6.78 -9.00 -21.32
C GLN A 24 -6.21 -7.59 -21.56
N SER A 25 -6.73 -6.86 -22.55
CA SER A 25 -6.35 -5.46 -22.80
C SER A 25 -6.61 -4.54 -21.59
N PHE A 26 -7.67 -4.78 -20.82
CA PHE A 26 -7.93 -4.02 -19.60
C PHE A 26 -6.95 -4.38 -18.49
N SER A 27 -6.72 -5.67 -18.23
CA SER A 27 -5.82 -6.10 -17.15
C SER A 27 -4.35 -5.76 -17.37
N HIS A 28 -3.91 -5.65 -18.64
CA HIS A 28 -2.55 -5.27 -19.00
C HIS A 28 -2.40 -3.78 -19.36
N CYS A 29 -3.46 -2.99 -19.19
CA CYS A 29 -3.43 -1.58 -19.52
C CYS A 29 -2.33 -0.84 -18.74
N ARG A 30 -1.60 0.03 -19.45
CA ARG A 30 -0.51 0.84 -18.89
C ARG A 30 -0.96 1.68 -17.70
N TRP A 31 -2.23 2.04 -17.60
CA TRP A 31 -2.73 2.82 -16.46
C TRP A 31 -2.49 2.11 -15.13
N PHE A 32 -2.60 0.77 -15.07
CA PHE A 32 -2.36 -0.01 -13.85
C PHE A 32 -0.89 -0.13 -13.44
N THR A 33 0.04 0.19 -14.34
CA THR A 33 1.49 0.12 -14.08
C THR A 33 2.11 1.49 -13.82
N ARG A 34 1.35 2.59 -13.89
CA ARG A 34 1.86 3.93 -13.55
C ARG A 34 1.76 4.20 -12.05
N GLY A 35 2.75 4.92 -11.48
CA GLY A 35 2.78 5.24 -10.04
C GLY A 35 1.58 6.05 -9.57
N TRP A 36 1.38 7.25 -10.12
CA TRP A 36 0.35 8.21 -9.69
C TRP A 36 -1.09 7.71 -9.80
N THR A 37 -1.36 6.81 -10.73
CA THR A 37 -2.70 6.29 -10.98
C THR A 37 -3.23 5.44 -9.82
N LEU A 38 -2.36 5.02 -8.89
CA LEU A 38 -2.80 4.41 -7.64
C LEU A 38 -3.68 5.37 -6.84
N GLN A 39 -3.26 6.62 -6.69
CA GLN A 39 -4.03 7.63 -5.96
C GLN A 39 -5.32 7.97 -6.69
N GLU A 40 -5.26 8.09 -8.02
CA GLU A 40 -6.43 8.32 -8.88
C GLU A 40 -7.48 7.20 -8.73
N LEU A 41 -7.04 5.96 -8.51
CA LEU A 41 -7.92 4.81 -8.28
C LEU A 41 -8.57 4.84 -6.89
N ILE A 42 -7.77 5.06 -5.85
CA ILE A 42 -8.18 4.77 -4.47
C ILE A 42 -8.61 5.99 -3.67
N ALA A 43 -8.38 7.22 -4.13
CA ALA A 43 -8.74 8.43 -3.39
C ALA A 43 -10.18 8.93 -3.71
N PRO A 44 -10.59 9.11 -4.99
CA PRO A 44 -11.91 9.66 -5.31
C PRO A 44 -13.05 8.70 -4.98
N ASN A 45 -14.18 9.20 -4.49
CA ASN A 45 -15.36 8.36 -4.23
C ASN A 45 -15.97 7.76 -5.52
N HIS A 46 -15.91 8.51 -6.61
CA HIS A 46 -16.47 8.12 -7.91
C HIS A 46 -15.36 8.08 -8.96
N VAL A 47 -15.16 6.92 -9.58
CA VAL A 47 -14.16 6.71 -10.64
C VAL A 47 -14.84 5.98 -11.80
N HIS A 48 -14.79 6.56 -12.99
CA HIS A 48 -15.39 6.01 -14.21
C HIS A 48 -14.33 5.78 -15.28
N PHE A 49 -14.34 4.60 -15.86
CA PHE A 49 -13.39 4.19 -16.89
C PHE A 49 -13.99 4.34 -18.28
N PHE A 50 -13.20 4.89 -19.19
CA PHE A 50 -13.54 5.11 -20.59
C PHE A 50 -12.45 4.55 -21.48
N ASP A 51 -12.84 3.99 -22.62
CA ASP A 51 -11.88 3.54 -23.63
C ASP A 51 -11.35 4.70 -24.49
N ARG A 52 -10.54 4.37 -25.49
CA ARG A 52 -9.95 5.34 -26.42
C ARG A 52 -10.97 6.17 -27.22
N THR A 53 -12.21 5.68 -27.33
CA THR A 53 -13.33 6.30 -28.06
C THR A 53 -14.28 7.06 -27.14
N TRP A 54 -13.95 7.18 -25.84
CA TRP A 54 -14.85 7.70 -24.81
C TRP A 54 -16.11 6.86 -24.60
N THR A 55 -16.05 5.56 -24.92
CA THR A 55 -17.10 4.61 -24.56
C THR A 55 -16.93 4.21 -23.10
N PHE A 56 -18.03 4.27 -22.34
CA PHE A 56 -18.04 3.92 -20.92
C PHE A 56 -17.80 2.41 -20.71
N LEU A 57 -16.75 2.08 -19.96
CA LEU A 57 -16.36 0.70 -19.66
C LEU A 57 -16.91 0.19 -18.33
N GLY A 58 -17.18 1.09 -17.38
CA GLY A 58 -17.66 0.75 -16.04
C GLY A 58 -17.17 1.74 -14.98
N SER A 59 -17.75 1.64 -13.79
CA SER A 59 -17.30 2.35 -12.61
C SER A 59 -16.28 1.49 -11.84
N ARG A 60 -15.55 2.09 -10.90
CA ARG A 60 -14.71 1.34 -9.95
C ARG A 60 -15.50 0.35 -9.09
N ILE A 61 -16.76 0.66 -8.79
CA ILE A 61 -17.64 -0.23 -8.01
C ILE A 61 -18.10 -1.39 -8.89
N SER A 62 -18.63 -1.13 -10.10
CA SER A 62 -19.07 -2.18 -11.03
C SER A 62 -17.94 -3.10 -11.48
N LEU A 63 -16.69 -2.61 -11.47
CA LEU A 63 -15.50 -3.36 -11.86
C LEU A 63 -14.68 -3.83 -10.64
N SER A 64 -15.23 -3.84 -9.43
CA SER A 64 -14.48 -4.08 -8.18
C SER A 64 -13.67 -5.37 -8.19
N SER A 65 -14.28 -6.48 -8.61
CA SER A 65 -13.64 -7.80 -8.65
C SER A 65 -12.47 -7.83 -9.65
N THR A 66 -12.71 -7.38 -10.89
CA THR A 66 -11.65 -7.24 -11.91
C THR A 66 -10.51 -6.33 -11.44
N LEU A 67 -10.82 -5.20 -10.82
CA LEU A 67 -9.82 -4.25 -10.32
C LEU A 67 -9.02 -4.83 -9.15
N SER A 68 -9.67 -5.58 -8.26
CA SER A 68 -9.03 -6.31 -7.16
C SER A 68 -8.04 -7.33 -7.69
N ASP A 69 -8.42 -8.11 -8.70
CA ASP A 69 -7.55 -9.11 -9.35
C ASP A 69 -6.30 -8.46 -9.98
N ILE A 70 -6.47 -7.32 -10.64
CA ILE A 70 -5.37 -6.61 -11.31
C ILE A 70 -4.41 -5.98 -10.29
N THR A 71 -4.96 -5.31 -9.28
CA THR A 71 -4.18 -4.41 -8.41
C THR A 71 -3.76 -5.05 -7.08
N GLY A 72 -4.42 -6.14 -6.68
CA GLY A 72 -4.27 -6.76 -5.35
C GLY A 72 -4.81 -5.89 -4.21
N ILE A 73 -5.67 -4.92 -4.52
CA ILE A 73 -6.35 -4.07 -3.56
C ILE A 73 -7.71 -4.70 -3.24
N ASP A 74 -8.01 -4.81 -1.95
CA ASP A 74 -9.22 -5.46 -1.46
C ASP A 74 -10.51 -4.87 -2.06
N GLU A 75 -11.47 -5.74 -2.39
CA GLU A 75 -12.75 -5.33 -2.97
C GLU A 75 -13.55 -4.38 -2.08
N ASN A 76 -13.40 -4.46 -0.75
CA ASN A 76 -14.02 -3.50 0.17
C ASN A 76 -13.52 -2.07 -0.06
N LEU A 77 -12.27 -1.89 -0.50
CA LEU A 77 -11.75 -0.57 -0.84
C LEU A 77 -12.29 -0.11 -2.19
N MET A 78 -12.46 -1.01 -3.16
CA MET A 78 -13.02 -0.69 -4.49
C MET A 78 -14.49 -0.32 -4.44
N THR A 79 -15.25 -0.99 -3.58
CA THR A 79 -16.69 -0.80 -3.40
C THR A 79 -17.04 0.37 -2.48
N ARG A 80 -16.05 1.07 -1.90
CA ARG A 80 -16.32 2.31 -1.14
C ARG A 80 -16.92 3.37 -2.08
N GLY A 81 -17.82 4.20 -1.55
CA GLY A 81 -18.54 5.21 -2.33
C GLY A 81 -19.93 4.69 -2.75
N HIS A 82 -20.55 5.34 -3.72
CA HIS A 82 -21.86 4.95 -4.27
C HIS A 82 -21.92 5.28 -5.77
N GLU A 83 -22.63 4.49 -6.57
CA GLU A 83 -22.76 4.74 -8.01
C GLU A 83 -23.84 5.78 -8.33
N ASP A 84 -24.85 5.93 -7.45
CA ASP A 84 -26.07 6.66 -7.75
C ASP A 84 -26.42 7.70 -6.67
N ARG A 85 -26.55 8.97 -7.05
CA ARG A 85 -27.04 10.06 -6.18
C ARG A 85 -28.49 9.84 -5.70
N LYS A 86 -29.26 9.00 -6.41
CA LYS A 86 -30.71 8.77 -6.19
C LYS A 86 -31.02 7.66 -5.18
N SER A 87 -30.13 6.69 -4.97
CA SER A 87 -30.35 5.59 -3.99
C SER A 87 -30.05 6.02 -2.56
N CYS A 88 -29.81 7.30 -2.38
CA CYS A 88 -29.23 7.86 -1.19
C CYS A 88 -30.33 8.57 -0.38
N ALA A 89 -31.14 7.78 0.32
CA ALA A 89 -32.04 8.26 1.37
C ALA A 89 -31.96 7.31 2.58
N SER A 90 -31.87 7.92 3.78
CA SER A 90 -32.21 7.44 5.13
C SER A 90 -31.15 6.81 6.07
N GLU A 91 -30.74 7.67 7.04
CA GLU A 91 -30.59 7.46 8.50
C GLU A 91 -29.23 7.15 9.20
N ILE A 92 -28.88 8.12 10.05
CA ILE A 92 -27.65 8.29 10.84
C ILE A 92 -27.76 7.59 12.20
N ASN A 93 -26.76 6.80 12.63
CA ASN A 93 -26.39 6.68 14.04
C ASN A 93 -24.95 6.19 14.34
N SER A 94 -24.24 6.99 15.15
CA SER A 94 -22.95 6.78 15.83
C SER A 94 -21.62 6.80 15.04
N MET A 95 -20.54 7.02 15.80
CA MET A 95 -19.29 7.76 15.53
C MET A 95 -18.33 7.14 14.48
N SER A 96 -17.49 8.02 13.92
CA SER A 96 -16.36 7.79 12.97
C SER A 96 -16.70 7.24 11.59
N SER A 97 -17.73 7.76 10.93
CA SER A 97 -18.02 7.49 9.52
C SER A 97 -18.44 8.80 8.86
N TYR A 98 -17.72 9.24 7.83
CA TYR A 98 -18.28 10.25 6.93
C TYR A 98 -19.54 9.64 6.29
N ARG A 99 -20.72 10.14 6.66
CA ARG A 99 -21.96 9.70 6.04
C ARG A 99 -22.16 10.47 4.77
N CYS A 100 -22.48 9.76 3.69
CA CYS A 100 -23.12 10.41 2.57
C CYS A 100 -24.39 11.08 3.10
N GLN A 101 -24.48 12.40 2.96
CA GLN A 101 -25.60 13.24 3.41
C GLN A 101 -26.96 12.80 2.84
N TYR A 102 -26.92 11.93 1.83
CA TYR A 102 -28.07 11.39 1.15
C TYR A 102 -28.31 9.90 1.58
N CYS A 103 -27.35 8.95 1.48
CA CYS A 103 -27.66 7.50 1.62
C CYS A 103 -27.58 6.90 3.01
N ALA A 104 -26.89 7.54 3.95
CA ALA A 104 -26.54 6.95 5.26
C ALA A 104 -25.86 5.56 5.28
N ALA A 105 -25.61 4.93 4.12
CA ALA A 105 -24.59 3.90 3.97
C ALA A 105 -23.29 4.46 4.55
N ILE A 106 -22.64 3.66 5.41
CA ILE A 106 -21.31 3.94 5.93
C ILE A 106 -20.40 3.99 4.71
N ALA A 107 -20.21 5.19 4.17
CA ALA A 107 -19.10 5.42 3.27
C ALA A 107 -17.89 5.18 4.17
N ARG A 108 -17.27 4.01 4.00
CA ARG A 108 -16.15 3.60 4.84
C ARG A 108 -15.06 4.60 4.57
N ASP A 109 -14.71 5.39 5.59
CA ASP A 109 -13.68 6.43 5.50
C ASP A 109 -12.44 5.81 4.89
N LEU A 110 -11.97 6.41 3.79
CA LEU A 110 -10.78 5.93 3.12
C LEU A 110 -9.63 5.88 4.13
N ARG A 111 -9.51 6.88 5.00
CA ARG A 111 -8.49 6.92 6.04
C ARG A 111 -8.67 5.82 7.06
N ILE A 112 -9.91 5.57 7.51
CA ILE A 112 -10.18 4.46 8.44
C ILE A 112 -9.80 3.13 7.79
N LEU A 113 -10.19 2.89 6.54
CA LEU A 113 -9.83 1.65 5.83
C LEU A 113 -8.32 1.52 5.65
N LEU A 114 -7.64 2.57 5.22
CA LEU A 114 -6.19 2.54 5.05
C LEU A 114 -5.46 2.32 6.38
N ASN A 115 -6.00 2.80 7.50
CA ASN A 115 -5.44 2.60 8.84
C ASN A 115 -5.62 1.17 9.37
N THR A 116 -6.59 0.41 8.85
CA THR A 116 -6.71 -1.02 9.15
C THR A 116 -5.71 -1.89 8.38
N LEU A 117 -5.06 -1.30 7.37
CA LEU A 117 -4.15 -2.01 6.47
C LEU A 117 -2.70 -1.69 6.81
N SER A 118 -1.86 -2.68 6.62
CA SER A 118 -0.45 -2.55 6.91
C SER A 118 0.28 -1.66 5.94
N VAL A 119 1.39 -1.08 6.39
CA VAL A 119 2.34 -0.36 5.54
C VAL A 119 2.76 -1.27 4.38
N ALA A 120 3.07 -2.52 4.64
CA ALA A 120 3.48 -3.45 3.60
C ALA A 120 2.36 -3.84 2.62
N GLN A 121 1.11 -3.94 3.08
CA GLN A 121 -0.05 -4.14 2.21
C GLN A 121 -0.24 -2.94 1.28
N ARG A 122 -0.16 -1.72 1.82
CA ARG A 122 -0.22 -0.49 1.03
C ARG A 122 0.97 -0.38 0.05
N MET A 123 2.19 -0.72 0.48
CA MET A 123 3.38 -0.77 -0.39
C MET A 123 3.23 -1.79 -1.52
N LYS A 124 2.58 -2.94 -1.26
CA LYS A 124 2.33 -3.98 -2.28
C LYS A 124 1.54 -3.43 -3.46
N TRP A 125 0.58 -2.52 -3.25
CA TRP A 125 -0.21 -1.91 -4.33
C TRP A 125 0.64 -1.07 -5.29
N ALA A 126 1.80 -0.60 -4.82
CA ALA A 126 2.79 0.13 -5.61
C ALA A 126 3.89 -0.78 -6.20
N SER A 127 3.96 -2.05 -5.80
CA SER A 127 5.09 -2.93 -6.14
C SER A 127 5.28 -3.21 -7.63
N ARG A 128 4.20 -3.17 -8.41
CA ARG A 128 4.20 -3.38 -9.86
C ARG A 128 4.09 -2.07 -10.66
N ARG A 129 4.18 -0.93 -9.98
CA ARG A 129 4.04 0.39 -10.58
C ARG A 129 5.42 1.02 -10.82
N ALA A 130 5.50 1.82 -11.87
CA ALA A 130 6.69 2.51 -12.31
C ALA A 130 6.40 4.00 -12.52
N THR A 131 7.46 4.79 -12.38
CA THR A 131 7.48 6.24 -12.55
C THR A 131 8.59 6.63 -13.52
N THR A 132 8.50 7.81 -14.12
CA THR A 132 9.52 8.28 -15.07
C THR A 132 10.77 8.78 -14.35
N ARG A 133 10.60 9.48 -13.22
CA ARG A 133 11.69 9.90 -12.34
C ARG A 133 11.74 8.96 -11.14
N LEU A 134 12.94 8.53 -10.76
CA LEU A 134 13.12 7.55 -9.67
C LEU A 134 12.51 8.05 -8.35
N GLU A 135 12.68 9.33 -8.05
CA GLU A 135 12.15 9.98 -6.86
C GLU A 135 10.62 10.05 -6.83
N ASP A 136 9.95 10.07 -7.99
CA ASP A 136 8.48 10.08 -8.05
C ASP A 136 7.89 8.77 -7.50
N THR A 137 8.65 7.68 -7.45
CA THR A 137 8.23 6.44 -6.77
C THR A 137 7.91 6.69 -5.31
N ALA A 138 8.62 7.60 -4.65
CA ALA A 138 8.33 8.01 -3.29
C ALA A 138 7.20 9.05 -3.24
N TYR A 139 7.29 10.08 -4.08
CA TYR A 139 6.35 11.21 -4.03
C TYR A 139 4.91 10.82 -4.37
N CYS A 140 4.73 9.85 -5.27
CA CYS A 140 3.42 9.32 -5.62
C CYS A 140 2.80 8.44 -4.51
N LEU A 141 3.49 8.22 -3.39
CA LEU A 141 2.98 7.43 -2.26
C LEU A 141 2.76 8.26 -1.00
N MET A 142 3.29 9.48 -0.91
CA MET A 142 3.18 10.33 0.29
C MET A 142 1.74 10.43 0.81
N GLY A 143 0.76 10.69 -0.07
CA GLY A 143 -0.63 10.83 0.36
C GLY A 143 -1.35 9.52 0.71
N LEU A 144 -0.87 8.37 0.20
CA LEU A 144 -1.36 7.04 0.61
C LEU A 144 -0.90 6.71 2.04
N PHE A 145 0.29 7.18 2.42
CA PHE A 145 0.86 7.00 3.75
C PHE A 145 0.58 8.18 4.70
N ASP A 146 -0.04 9.24 4.20
CA ASP A 146 -0.33 10.48 4.92
C ASP A 146 0.89 11.19 5.51
N VAL A 147 2.03 11.08 4.83
CA VAL A 147 3.30 11.67 5.25
C VAL A 147 3.63 12.92 4.43
N ASN A 148 4.41 13.82 5.01
CA ASN A 148 4.86 15.04 4.34
C ASN A 148 6.40 15.11 4.34
N MET A 149 7.00 15.27 3.15
CA MET A 149 8.44 15.46 2.99
C MET A 149 8.76 16.39 1.81
N PRO A 150 9.87 17.17 1.86
CA PRO A 150 10.30 18.02 0.75
C PRO A 150 10.57 17.26 -0.55
N LEU A 151 10.09 17.81 -1.67
CA LEU A 151 10.37 17.32 -3.03
C LEU A 151 11.77 17.78 -3.48
N LEU A 152 12.75 16.88 -3.44
CA LEU A 152 14.11 17.10 -3.90
C LEU A 152 14.36 16.31 -5.20
N TYR A 153 14.20 16.96 -6.36
CA TYR A 153 14.48 16.33 -7.64
C TYR A 153 15.99 16.12 -7.85
N GLY A 154 16.37 14.94 -8.33
CA GLY A 154 17.78 14.53 -8.48
C GLY A 154 18.34 13.69 -7.32
N GLU A 155 17.57 13.40 -6.28
CA GLU A 155 18.02 12.54 -5.16
C GLU A 155 17.93 11.03 -5.47
N GLY A 156 17.20 10.65 -6.54
CA GLY A 156 17.04 9.26 -6.98
C GLY A 156 16.34 8.38 -5.93
N GLU A 157 16.89 7.19 -5.68
CA GLU A 157 16.33 6.22 -4.74
C GLU A 157 16.34 6.71 -3.28
N LYS A 158 17.12 7.76 -2.96
CA LYS A 158 17.13 8.38 -1.62
C LYS A 158 15.75 8.91 -1.20
N ALA A 159 14.94 9.33 -2.16
CA ALA A 159 13.57 9.76 -1.91
C ALA A 159 12.73 8.65 -1.24
N PHE A 160 12.93 7.39 -1.64
CA PHE A 160 12.17 6.26 -1.11
C PHE A 160 12.64 5.84 0.28
N TYR A 161 13.94 6.03 0.60
CA TYR A 161 14.42 5.89 1.98
C TYR A 161 13.82 6.96 2.90
N ARG A 162 13.77 8.21 2.44
CA ARG A 162 13.14 9.30 3.19
C ARG A 162 11.65 9.05 3.40
N LEU A 163 10.93 8.55 2.40
CA LEU A 163 9.53 8.16 2.54
C LEU A 163 9.35 7.14 3.67
N GLN A 164 10.15 6.07 3.68
CA GLN A 164 10.08 5.06 4.74
C GLN A 164 10.43 5.66 6.11
N ALA A 165 11.42 6.56 6.18
CA ALA A 165 11.79 7.24 7.42
C ALA A 165 10.63 8.10 7.96
N GLU A 166 9.92 8.85 7.12
CA GLU A 166 8.74 9.60 7.56
C GLU A 166 7.61 8.67 8.01
N ILE A 167 7.38 7.54 7.33
CA ILE A 167 6.38 6.54 7.76
C ILE A 167 6.73 5.99 9.15
N ILE A 168 8.01 5.69 9.40
CA ILE A 168 8.49 5.14 10.69
C ILE A 168 8.33 6.15 11.83
N LYS A 169 8.48 7.45 11.57
CA LYS A 169 8.28 8.49 12.60
C LYS A 169 6.83 8.55 13.10
N GLU A 170 5.87 8.23 12.23
CA GLU A 170 4.44 8.39 12.51
C GLU A 170 3.71 7.05 12.69
N SER A 171 4.38 5.91 12.46
CA SER A 171 3.78 4.57 12.48
C SER A 171 4.68 3.54 13.15
N ASN A 172 4.10 2.79 14.11
CA ASN A 172 4.72 1.62 14.73
C ASN A 172 4.47 0.31 13.94
N ASP A 173 4.09 0.40 12.68
CA ASP A 173 3.82 -0.77 11.84
C ASP A 173 5.12 -1.39 11.31
N HIS A 174 5.52 -2.48 11.95
CA HIS A 174 6.75 -3.21 11.63
C HIS A 174 6.73 -3.90 10.26
N SER A 175 5.58 -3.99 9.59
CA SER A 175 5.51 -4.56 8.24
C SER A 175 6.36 -3.80 7.22
N ILE A 176 6.71 -2.54 7.48
CA ILE A 176 7.63 -1.77 6.63
C ILE A 176 8.98 -2.47 6.44
N LEU A 177 9.41 -3.30 7.41
CA LEU A 177 10.66 -4.07 7.34
C LEU A 177 10.48 -5.46 6.70
N ALA A 178 9.23 -5.87 6.42
CA ALA A 178 8.89 -7.18 5.87
C ALA A 178 8.99 -7.22 4.33
N PHE A 179 10.05 -6.67 3.75
CA PHE A 179 10.32 -6.68 2.31
C PHE A 179 11.40 -7.70 1.95
N ARG A 180 11.42 -8.13 0.69
CA ARG A 180 12.43 -9.06 0.18
C ARG A 180 13.70 -8.29 -0.19
N SER A 181 14.88 -8.77 0.18
CA SER A 181 16.13 -8.30 -0.43
C SER A 181 16.46 -9.16 -1.66
N LEU A 182 16.66 -8.54 -2.84
CA LEU A 182 17.11 -9.24 -4.04
C LEU A 182 18.64 -9.28 -4.08
N GLN A 183 19.15 -10.40 -4.58
CA GLN A 183 20.50 -10.92 -4.38
C GLN A 183 21.63 -10.15 -5.11
N SER A 184 21.34 -9.00 -5.74
CA SER A 184 22.29 -8.29 -6.61
C SER A 184 23.17 -7.24 -5.92
N ASP A 185 22.87 -6.86 -4.68
CA ASP A 185 23.61 -5.79 -3.99
C ASP A 185 24.83 -6.41 -3.29
N TYR A 186 25.87 -6.72 -4.08
CA TYR A 186 27.13 -7.33 -3.65
C TYR A 186 28.01 -6.44 -2.75
N THR A 187 27.45 -5.46 -2.06
CA THR A 187 28.17 -4.51 -1.21
C THR A 187 28.03 -4.82 0.28
N GLY A 188 27.89 -6.09 0.70
CA GLY A 188 28.11 -6.51 2.10
C GLY A 188 27.16 -5.94 3.17
N TYR A 189 26.26 -5.02 2.81
CA TYR A 189 25.28 -4.40 3.68
C TYR A 189 23.89 -4.66 3.09
N SER A 190 23.05 -5.40 3.81
CA SER A 190 21.61 -5.36 3.51
C SER A 190 21.11 -3.99 3.95
N PRO A 191 20.51 -3.17 3.05
CA PRO A 191 19.89 -1.94 3.49
C PRO A 191 18.75 -2.29 4.45
N MET A 192 18.68 -1.61 5.59
CA MET A 192 17.62 -1.85 6.59
C MET A 192 16.22 -1.49 6.05
N LEU A 193 16.17 -0.69 5.00
CA LEU A 193 14.96 -0.24 4.31
C LEU A 193 15.02 -0.64 2.83
N ALA A 194 13.87 -0.78 2.19
CA ALA A 194 13.79 -1.12 0.78
C ALA A 194 14.24 0.07 -0.09
N SER A 195 14.85 -0.15 -1.25
CA SER A 195 15.09 0.94 -2.22
C SER A 195 13.89 1.20 -3.15
N HIS A 196 12.91 0.28 -3.20
CA HIS A 196 11.77 0.36 -4.11
C HIS A 196 10.54 -0.41 -3.58
N PRO A 197 9.28 -0.03 -3.91
CA PRO A 197 8.09 -0.79 -3.50
C PRO A 197 8.01 -2.20 -4.10
N SER A 198 8.76 -2.50 -5.17
CA SER A 198 8.80 -3.85 -5.78
C SER A 198 9.29 -4.93 -4.82
N PHE A 199 10.10 -4.58 -3.82
CA PHE A 199 10.51 -5.49 -2.77
C PHE A 199 9.36 -5.93 -1.85
N PHE A 200 8.19 -5.30 -1.97
CA PHE A 200 6.96 -5.65 -1.26
C PHE A 200 5.98 -6.51 -2.07
N GLN A 201 6.39 -7.07 -3.22
CA GLN A 201 5.50 -7.82 -4.12
C GLN A 201 5.02 -9.17 -3.55
N ASP A 202 5.84 -9.85 -2.73
CA ASP A 202 5.56 -11.21 -2.26
C ASP A 202 4.35 -11.28 -1.32
N ASP A 203 3.52 -12.32 -1.51
CA ASP A 203 2.21 -12.52 -0.86
C ASP A 203 2.29 -13.20 0.52
N CYS A 204 3.47 -13.26 1.14
CA CYS A 204 3.68 -13.84 2.47
C CYS A 204 2.93 -13.13 3.61
N ARG A 205 2.03 -12.20 3.27
CA ARG A 205 1.33 -11.28 4.18
C ARG A 205 -0.18 -11.52 4.26
N LYS A 206 -0.73 -12.50 3.53
CA LYS A 206 -2.11 -12.96 3.79
C LYS A 206 -2.30 -13.52 5.21
N GLU A 207 -1.20 -13.93 5.84
CA GLU A 207 -1.14 -14.43 7.22
C GLU A 207 -0.53 -13.40 8.20
N TRP A 208 -0.14 -12.21 7.73
CA TRP A 208 0.46 -11.20 8.59
C TRP A 208 -0.62 -10.58 9.48
N MET A 209 -0.50 -10.81 10.79
CA MET A 209 -1.46 -10.36 11.79
C MET A 209 -1.23 -8.88 12.11
N PRO A 210 -2.16 -7.97 11.76
CA PRO A 210 -2.01 -6.51 11.91
C PRO A 210 -2.02 -6.01 13.37
N ASN A 211 -2.06 -6.92 14.35
CA ASN A 211 -2.28 -6.56 15.75
C ASN A 211 -1.00 -6.64 16.60
N ALA A 212 0.14 -7.01 16.01
CA ALA A 212 1.43 -7.01 16.71
C ALA A 212 2.00 -5.58 16.80
N THR A 213 1.60 -4.87 17.86
CA THR A 213 2.18 -3.59 18.26
C THR A 213 3.37 -3.85 19.18
N SER A 214 4.55 -3.28 18.89
CA SER A 214 5.60 -3.21 19.91
C SER A 214 5.37 -2.01 20.82
N GLU A 215 5.65 -2.18 22.11
CA GLU A 215 5.78 -1.06 23.06
C GLU A 215 7.12 -0.34 22.89
N ILE A 216 8.10 -0.93 22.20
CA ILE A 216 9.49 -0.46 22.14
C ILE A 216 9.91 -0.27 20.69
N MET A 217 9.39 0.80 20.07
CA MET A 217 10.09 1.46 18.97
C MET A 217 10.48 2.84 19.48
N SER A 218 11.78 3.07 19.64
CA SER A 218 12.29 4.42 19.96
C SER A 218 13.10 4.94 18.78
N THR A 219 12.75 6.14 18.35
CA THR A 219 13.56 6.93 17.42
C THR A 219 14.39 7.88 18.27
N SER A 220 15.71 7.74 18.21
CA SER A 220 16.64 8.69 18.84
C SER A 220 17.67 9.10 17.80
N GLY A 221 17.70 10.39 17.46
CA GLY A 221 18.71 10.98 16.59
C GLY A 221 18.93 10.25 15.26
N ASP A 222 17.86 10.08 14.48
CA ASP A 222 17.86 9.43 13.15
C ASP A 222 18.13 7.91 13.13
N VAL A 223 18.19 7.25 14.29
CA VAL A 223 18.35 5.79 14.39
C VAL A 223 17.04 5.13 14.82
N LEU A 224 16.61 4.14 14.03
CA LEU A 224 15.54 3.22 14.39
C LEU A 224 16.13 2.07 15.22
N SER A 225 15.73 1.95 16.49
CA SER A 225 16.12 0.84 17.36
C SER A 225 14.95 -0.12 17.55
N ILE A 226 15.11 -1.37 17.11
CA ILE A 226 14.18 -2.47 17.32
C ILE A 226 15.01 -3.69 17.71
N ASP A 227 14.71 -4.30 18.86
CA ASP A 227 15.34 -5.54 19.27
C ASP A 227 14.79 -6.70 18.41
N LEU A 228 15.69 -7.36 17.68
CA LEU A 228 15.37 -8.47 16.79
C LEU A 228 16.12 -9.72 17.25
N TYR A 229 15.40 -10.74 17.70
CA TYR A 229 16.00 -12.04 17.95
C TYR A 229 16.15 -12.79 16.63
N ILE A 230 17.39 -13.01 16.19
CA ILE A 230 17.68 -13.80 15.00
C ILE A 230 17.85 -15.27 15.41
N CYS A 231 16.87 -16.11 15.09
CA CYS A 231 16.91 -17.55 15.32
C CYS A 231 17.28 -18.28 14.03
N SER A 232 18.32 -19.12 14.05
CA SER A 232 18.64 -20.00 12.93
C SER A 232 17.67 -21.19 12.90
N LEU A 233 16.79 -21.26 11.88
CA LEU A 233 15.84 -22.37 11.71
C LEU A 233 16.52 -23.65 11.22
N ASN A 234 17.59 -23.49 10.45
CA ASN A 234 18.30 -24.61 9.85
C ASN A 234 19.69 -24.14 9.38
N PRO A 235 20.79 -24.56 10.05
CA PRO A 235 22.15 -24.17 9.69
C PRO A 235 22.53 -24.57 8.25
N SER A 236 22.03 -25.70 7.76
CA SER A 236 22.34 -26.24 6.43
C SER A 236 21.51 -25.61 5.30
N ARG A 237 20.32 -25.05 5.60
CA ARG A 237 19.48 -24.33 4.62
C ARG A 237 19.54 -22.81 4.74
N ARG A 238 20.38 -22.28 5.65
CA ARG A 238 20.57 -20.85 5.93
C ARG A 238 19.26 -20.08 6.08
N ARG A 239 18.22 -20.71 6.65
CA ARG A 239 16.97 -20.01 6.97
C ARG A 239 17.09 -19.48 8.38
N HIS A 240 16.80 -18.20 8.53
CA HIS A 240 16.78 -17.51 9.80
C HIS A 240 15.36 -17.00 10.01
N ILE A 241 14.95 -16.85 11.26
CA ILE A 241 13.77 -16.09 11.63
C ILE A 241 14.27 -14.87 12.38
N GLY A 242 13.91 -13.69 11.92
CA GLY A 242 13.95 -12.50 12.76
C GLY A 242 12.66 -12.43 13.55
N ILE A 243 12.72 -12.60 14.87
CA ILE A 243 11.59 -12.39 15.78
C ILE A 243 11.73 -10.98 16.34
N PRO A 244 11.01 -9.98 15.81
CA PRO A 244 10.94 -8.67 16.46
C PRO A 244 10.39 -8.82 17.88
N ASP A 245 11.03 -8.18 18.85
CA ASP A 245 10.55 -8.11 20.23
C ASP A 245 9.34 -7.16 20.29
N CYS A 246 8.18 -7.70 19.91
CA CYS A 246 6.90 -7.01 19.92
C CYS A 246 5.85 -7.98 20.47
N MET A 247 5.02 -7.48 21.38
CA MET A 247 4.04 -8.28 22.13
C MET A 247 2.62 -7.87 21.73
N MET A 248 1.78 -8.83 21.36
CA MET A 248 0.36 -8.53 21.22
C MET A 248 -0.31 -8.53 22.60
N SER A 249 -0.85 -7.39 23.03
CA SER A 249 -1.79 -7.32 24.16
C SER A 249 -1.37 -8.11 25.42
N ASN A 250 -0.09 -8.00 25.83
CA ASN A 250 0.50 -8.74 26.97
C ASN A 250 0.54 -10.28 26.87
N ASP A 251 0.28 -10.85 25.69
CA ASP A 251 0.49 -12.27 25.45
C ASP A 251 1.94 -12.54 24.99
N TYR A 252 2.72 -13.14 25.88
CA TYR A 252 4.13 -13.47 25.64
C TYR A 252 4.36 -14.48 24.51
N LEU A 253 3.30 -15.17 24.05
CA LEU A 253 3.39 -16.20 23.02
C LEU A 253 3.13 -15.66 21.60
N SER A 254 2.60 -14.44 21.46
CA SER A 254 2.28 -13.83 20.16
C SER A 254 3.40 -12.90 19.69
N ARG A 255 4.55 -13.51 19.39
CA ARG A 255 5.68 -12.83 18.73
C ARG A 255 5.65 -13.10 17.23
N PRO A 256 5.43 -12.09 16.37
CA PRO A 256 5.51 -12.30 14.92
C PRO A 256 6.94 -12.68 14.52
N ALA A 257 7.05 -13.50 13.48
CA ALA A 257 8.31 -14.06 13.00
C ALA A 257 8.51 -13.70 11.53
N LEU A 258 9.56 -12.95 11.22
CA LEU A 258 9.98 -12.69 9.84
C LEU A 258 10.85 -13.86 9.35
N LEU A 259 10.37 -14.61 8.37
CA LEU A 259 11.16 -15.68 7.75
C LEU A 259 12.20 -15.08 6.80
N TRP A 260 13.46 -15.17 7.18
CA TRP A 260 14.62 -14.79 6.37
C TRP A 260 15.23 -16.02 5.71
N LYS A 261 15.46 -15.98 4.40
CA LYS A 261 16.16 -17.05 3.68
C LYS A 261 17.48 -16.50 3.17
N LEU A 262 18.57 -16.74 3.90
CA LEU A 262 19.92 -16.47 3.40
C LEU A 262 20.22 -17.47 2.27
N ARG A 263 20.64 -16.96 1.11
CA ARG A 263 21.12 -17.79 0.01
C ARG A 263 22.64 -17.91 0.05
N THR A 264 23.17 -19.10 -0.22
CA THR A 264 24.59 -19.33 -0.50
C THR A 264 24.98 -18.63 -1.80
N ARG A 265 26.09 -17.87 -1.80
CA ARG A 265 26.82 -17.53 -3.03
C ARG A 265 27.31 -18.85 -3.65
N ALA A 266 27.04 -19.05 -4.93
CA ALA A 266 27.77 -20.03 -5.74
C ALA A 266 29.14 -19.45 -6.10
#